data_AF-A0A926PIP5-F1
#
_entry.id   AF-A0A926PIP5-F1
#
_cell.length_a   1.000
_cell.length_b   1.000
_cell.length_c   1.000
_cell.angle_alpha   90.00
_cell.angle_beta   90.00
_cell.angle_gamma   90.00
#
_symmetry.space_group_name_H-M   'P 1'
#
loop_
_entity.id
_entity.type
_entity.pdbx_description
1 polymer ?
#
loop_
_entity_poly.entity_id
_entity_poly.type
_entity_poly.pdbx_seq_one_letter_code
_entity_poly.pdbx_strand_id
1 'polypeptide(L)'
;MAIKFKQLVQARQALKTSNNLGDFAILKADAFGARVNPEIASKLQPLVGYHPPIDLEELSHYPEGSFGWEYAHHMKVNHLIPFNVSPELEEIATRNVFALRYAVTHDIFHVLLGFDTSYAGEIGVLAFAAEQNYSSSLKISLSLAKVLYPVVAPSQIKEIFANLHKGQELGKKAEFLLGFRFEDYWQRPLSEVKAMLGLT
;
A
#
# COMPACT_ATOMS: atom_id res chain seq x y z
N MET A 1 0.37 20.61 17.62
CA MET A 1 -0.39 19.50 17.02
C MET A 1 -0.89 18.65 18.18
N ALA A 2 -2.20 18.62 18.42
CA ALA A 2 -2.75 17.90 19.56
C ALA A 2 -2.93 16.42 19.20
N ILE A 3 -2.23 15.52 19.91
CA ILE A 3 -2.39 14.07 19.77
C ILE A 3 -3.81 13.72 20.23
N LYS A 4 -4.58 13.03 19.39
CA LYS A 4 -5.94 12.63 19.77
C LYS A 4 -5.91 11.34 20.61
N PHE A 5 -5.80 11.48 21.92
CA PHE A 5 -5.67 10.35 22.86
C PHE A 5 -6.83 9.34 22.80
N LYS A 6 -8.06 9.79 22.51
CA LYS A 6 -9.24 8.91 22.39
C LYS A 6 -9.04 7.87 21.27
N GLN A 7 -8.49 8.28 20.13
CA GLN A 7 -8.21 7.41 18.98
C GLN A 7 -7.10 6.41 19.31
N LEU A 8 -6.10 6.79 20.10
CA LEU A 8 -5.06 5.85 20.55
C LEU A 8 -5.62 4.76 21.48
N VAL A 9 -6.58 5.11 22.34
CA VAL A 9 -7.29 4.14 23.20
C VAL A 9 -8.13 3.19 22.33
N GLN A 10 -8.89 3.73 21.38
CA GLN A 10 -9.68 2.93 20.43
C GLN A 10 -8.79 2.03 19.56
N ALA A 11 -7.64 2.52 19.07
CA ALA A 11 -6.70 1.73 18.28
C ALA A 11 -6.16 0.53 19.07
N ARG A 12 -5.82 0.74 20.35
CA ARG A 12 -5.41 -0.34 21.26
C ARG A 12 -6.53 -1.32 21.57
N GLN A 13 -7.77 -0.86 21.65
CA GLN A 13 -8.93 -1.73 21.82
C GLN A 13 -9.16 -2.56 20.55
N ALA A 14 -9.20 -1.93 19.37
CA ALA A 14 -9.31 -2.61 18.08
C ALA A 14 -8.28 -3.74 17.95
N LEU A 15 -6.99 -3.46 18.19
CA LEU A 15 -5.91 -4.48 18.20
C LEU A 15 -6.15 -5.66 19.17
N LYS A 16 -6.92 -5.45 20.25
CA LYS A 16 -7.21 -6.46 21.27
C LYS A 16 -8.54 -7.19 21.04
N THR A 17 -9.50 -6.55 20.38
CA THR A 17 -10.88 -7.04 20.25
C THR A 17 -11.25 -7.48 18.85
N SER A 18 -10.57 -6.95 17.82
CA SER A 18 -10.72 -7.35 16.43
C SER A 18 -9.36 -7.77 15.89
N ASN A 19 -9.28 -8.92 15.23
CA ASN A 19 -8.13 -9.24 14.37
C ASN A 19 -8.08 -8.33 13.12
N ASN A 20 -8.75 -7.16 13.13
CA ASN A 20 -8.82 -6.25 12.00
C ASN A 20 -7.65 -5.24 12.07
N LEU A 21 -6.55 -5.61 11.41
CA LEU A 21 -5.36 -4.77 11.28
C LEU A 21 -5.65 -3.43 10.56
N GLY A 22 -6.70 -3.38 9.74
CA GLY A 22 -7.07 -2.17 9.01
C GLY A 22 -7.62 -1.06 9.92
N ASP A 23 -8.50 -1.43 10.84
CA ASP A 23 -9.05 -0.52 11.85
C ASP A 23 -7.93 0.13 12.70
N PHE A 24 -6.95 -0.68 13.11
CA PHE A 24 -5.80 -0.19 13.86
C PHE A 24 -4.97 0.81 13.03
N ALA A 25 -4.69 0.49 11.76
CA ALA A 25 -3.90 1.34 10.88
C ALA A 25 -4.57 2.71 10.64
N ILE A 26 -5.88 2.73 10.40
CA ILE A 26 -6.65 3.97 10.19
C ILE A 26 -6.72 4.83 11.46
N LEU A 27 -7.00 4.22 12.62
CA LEU A 27 -7.04 4.96 13.88
C LEU A 27 -5.68 5.55 14.24
N LYS A 28 -4.59 4.82 13.96
CA LYS A 28 -3.22 5.33 14.12
C LYS A 28 -2.95 6.49 13.17
N ALA A 29 -3.31 6.36 11.89
CA ALA A 29 -3.13 7.43 10.91
C ALA A 29 -3.87 8.72 11.32
N ASP A 30 -5.12 8.60 11.81
CA ASP A 30 -5.92 9.73 12.27
C ASP A 30 -5.35 10.40 13.54
N ALA A 31 -4.79 9.58 14.45
CA ALA A 31 -4.22 10.07 15.71
C ALA A 31 -2.92 10.88 15.51
N PHE A 32 -2.08 10.46 14.56
CA PHE A 32 -0.80 11.10 14.26
C PHE A 32 -0.88 12.14 13.13
N GLY A 33 -2.00 12.19 12.41
CA GLY A 33 -2.23 13.12 11.31
C GLY A 33 -1.26 12.87 10.17
N ALA A 34 -1.38 11.72 9.49
CA ALA A 34 -0.59 11.39 8.32
C ALA A 34 -0.70 12.52 7.28
N ARG A 35 0.33 13.38 7.20
CA ARG A 35 0.34 14.51 6.29
C ARG A 35 0.74 14.04 4.90
N VAL A 36 -0.25 13.93 4.03
CA VAL A 36 -0.07 13.82 2.59
C VAL A 36 0.52 15.13 2.05
N ASN A 37 1.31 15.05 0.99
CA ASN A 37 1.75 16.26 0.29
C ASN A 37 0.49 16.98 -0.29
N PRO A 38 0.32 18.32 -0.10
CA PRO A 38 -0.83 19.05 -0.61
C PRO A 38 -1.10 18.86 -2.12
N GLU A 39 -0.03 18.73 -2.93
CA GLU A 39 -0.13 18.47 -4.37
C GLU A 39 -0.75 17.09 -4.67
N ILE A 40 -0.51 16.12 -3.79
CA ILE A 40 -1.04 14.76 -3.89
C ILE A 40 -2.47 14.69 -3.34
N ALA A 41 -2.80 15.52 -2.33
CA ALA A 41 -4.12 15.54 -1.72
C ALA A 41 -5.25 15.85 -2.70
N SER A 42 -5.01 16.73 -3.68
CA SER A 42 -5.99 17.07 -4.72
C SER A 42 -6.22 15.90 -5.68
N LYS A 43 -5.16 15.17 -6.04
CA LYS A 43 -5.24 13.99 -6.92
C LYS A 43 -6.03 12.83 -6.30
N LEU A 44 -6.16 12.80 -4.98
CA LEU A 44 -6.91 11.77 -4.25
C LEU A 44 -8.38 12.15 -3.99
N GLN A 45 -8.81 13.38 -4.29
CA GLN A 45 -10.21 13.79 -4.09
C GLN A 45 -11.24 12.87 -4.76
N PRO A 46 -11.00 12.35 -5.99
CA PRO A 46 -11.94 11.43 -6.62
C PRO A 46 -12.07 10.07 -5.91
N LEU A 47 -11.19 9.77 -4.94
CA LEU A 47 -11.14 8.50 -4.22
C LEU A 47 -11.67 8.59 -2.79
N VAL A 48 -12.21 9.75 -2.38
CA VAL A 48 -12.85 9.91 -1.07
C VAL A 48 -14.01 8.91 -0.94
N GLY A 49 -13.94 8.03 0.07
CA GLY A 49 -14.93 6.98 0.29
C GLY A 49 -14.86 5.81 -0.70
N TYR A 50 -13.89 5.79 -1.62
CA TYR A 50 -13.73 4.69 -2.58
C TYR A 50 -12.73 3.66 -2.05
N HIS A 51 -13.26 2.57 -1.50
CA HIS A 51 -12.51 1.39 -1.06
C HIS A 51 -13.39 0.14 -1.15
N PRO A 52 -13.77 -0.31 -2.37
CA PRO A 52 -14.59 -1.50 -2.49
C PRO A 52 -13.86 -2.72 -1.87
N PRO A 53 -14.58 -3.63 -1.20
CA PRO A 53 -13.96 -4.82 -0.62
C PRO A 53 -13.33 -5.67 -1.72
N ILE A 54 -12.18 -6.27 -1.42
CA ILE A 54 -11.48 -7.15 -2.35
C ILE A 54 -11.77 -8.61 -1.95
N ASP A 55 -12.45 -9.34 -2.82
CA ASP A 55 -12.76 -10.77 -2.64
C ASP A 55 -11.71 -11.63 -3.34
N LEU A 56 -10.77 -12.19 -2.56
CA LEU A 56 -9.71 -13.03 -3.11
C LEU A 56 -10.23 -14.32 -3.77
N GLU A 57 -11.36 -14.85 -3.31
CA GLU A 57 -11.93 -16.05 -3.89
C GLU A 57 -12.48 -15.74 -5.29
N GLU A 58 -13.21 -14.63 -5.43
CA GLU A 58 -13.66 -14.16 -6.74
C GLU A 58 -12.48 -13.92 -7.68
N LEU A 59 -11.48 -13.17 -7.22
CA LEU A 59 -10.30 -12.85 -8.03
C LEU A 59 -9.52 -14.09 -8.49
N SER A 60 -9.50 -15.16 -7.67
CA SER A 60 -8.82 -16.42 -8.01
C SER A 60 -9.48 -17.19 -9.16
N HIS A 61 -10.74 -16.88 -9.49
CA HIS A 61 -11.46 -17.48 -10.61
C HIS A 61 -11.23 -16.77 -11.95
N TYR A 62 -10.57 -15.61 -11.96
CA TYR A 62 -10.19 -14.94 -13.21
C TYR A 62 -9.09 -15.70 -13.95
N PRO A 63 -8.90 -15.45 -15.27
CA PRO A 63 -7.89 -16.17 -16.04
C PRO A 63 -6.48 -15.99 -15.47
N GLU A 64 -5.66 -17.05 -15.54
CA GLU A 64 -4.25 -16.96 -15.16
C GLU A 64 -3.53 -15.86 -15.98
N GLY A 65 -2.66 -15.09 -15.33
CA GLY A 65 -2.03 -13.91 -15.91
C GLY A 65 -2.90 -12.64 -15.98
N SER A 66 -4.17 -12.72 -15.57
CA SER A 66 -4.98 -11.52 -15.27
C SER A 66 -4.52 -10.86 -13.98
N PHE A 67 -4.74 -9.56 -13.87
CA PHE A 67 -4.33 -8.77 -12.72
C PHE A 67 -4.93 -9.27 -11.40
N GLY A 68 -6.22 -9.59 -11.38
CA GLY A 68 -6.91 -10.13 -10.21
C GLY A 68 -6.38 -11.50 -9.81
N TRP A 69 -6.15 -12.40 -10.79
CA TRP A 69 -5.59 -13.72 -10.51
C TRP A 69 -4.19 -13.61 -9.89
N GLU A 70 -3.31 -12.78 -10.47
CA GLU A 70 -1.94 -12.56 -9.98
C GLU A 70 -1.94 -11.97 -8.57
N TYR A 71 -2.83 -11.03 -8.30
CA TYR A 71 -3.00 -10.48 -6.96
C TYR A 71 -3.52 -11.52 -5.97
N ALA A 72 -4.56 -12.27 -6.31
CA ALA A 72 -5.09 -13.33 -5.45
C ALA A 72 -4.04 -14.40 -5.15
N HIS A 73 -3.26 -14.79 -6.17
CA HIS A 73 -2.15 -15.72 -6.02
C HIS A 73 -1.07 -15.18 -5.08
N HIS A 74 -0.65 -13.93 -5.25
CA HIS A 74 0.32 -13.26 -4.38
C HIS A 74 -0.15 -13.25 -2.91
N MET A 75 -1.41 -12.84 -2.67
CA MET A 75 -1.98 -12.80 -1.33
C MET A 75 -2.00 -14.19 -0.68
N LYS A 76 -2.41 -15.21 -1.45
CA LYS A 76 -2.50 -16.61 -0.98
C LYS A 76 -1.14 -17.19 -0.61
N VAL A 77 -0.13 -17.05 -1.46
CA VAL A 77 1.22 -17.59 -1.23
C VAL A 77 1.91 -16.92 -0.04
N ASN A 78 1.62 -15.64 0.21
CA ASN A 78 2.19 -14.88 1.32
C ASN A 78 1.32 -14.90 2.59
N HIS A 79 0.22 -15.66 2.61
CA HIS A 79 -0.74 -15.72 3.72
C HIS A 79 -1.26 -14.35 4.17
N LEU A 80 -1.46 -13.45 3.21
CA LEU A 80 -1.94 -12.09 3.43
C LEU A 80 -3.46 -12.04 3.40
N ILE A 81 -4.01 -11.03 4.10
CA ILE A 81 -5.44 -10.74 4.13
C ILE A 81 -5.63 -9.33 3.59
N PRO A 82 -6.55 -9.10 2.64
CA PRO A 82 -6.78 -7.77 2.10
C PRO A 82 -7.14 -6.79 3.21
N PHE A 83 -6.61 -5.58 3.09
CA PHE A 83 -6.95 -4.50 4.00
C PHE A 83 -8.44 -4.18 3.91
N ASN A 84 -9.13 -4.14 5.05
CA ASN A 84 -10.53 -3.73 5.13
C ASN A 84 -10.77 -2.87 6.36
N VAL A 85 -11.79 -2.02 6.32
CA VAL A 85 -12.19 -1.15 7.45
C VAL A 85 -13.59 -1.53 7.90
N SER A 86 -13.79 -1.63 9.21
CA SER A 86 -15.11 -1.91 9.78
C SER A 86 -16.05 -0.72 9.55
N PRO A 87 -17.37 -0.94 9.31
CA PRO A 87 -18.33 0.13 9.04
C PRO A 87 -18.35 1.24 10.09
N GLU A 88 -18.05 0.95 11.36
CA GLU A 88 -18.01 1.91 12.45
C GLU A 88 -16.88 2.95 12.32
N LEU A 89 -15.87 2.66 11.50
CA LEU A 89 -14.73 3.54 11.24
C LEU A 89 -14.78 4.22 9.86
N GLU A 90 -15.88 4.06 9.11
CA GLU A 90 -16.04 4.60 7.76
C GLU A 90 -15.81 6.11 7.69
N GLU A 91 -16.33 6.88 8.66
CA GLU A 91 -16.10 8.33 8.73
C GLU A 91 -14.61 8.68 8.93
N ILE A 92 -13.91 7.86 9.73
CA ILE A 92 -12.47 8.04 9.99
C ILE A 92 -11.67 7.65 8.75
N ALA A 93 -12.04 6.57 8.06
CA ALA A 93 -11.42 6.16 6.81
C ALA A 93 -11.59 7.22 5.72
N THR A 94 -12.82 7.73 5.55
CA THR A 94 -13.18 8.76 4.56
C THR A 94 -12.36 10.04 4.73
N ARG A 95 -12.09 10.49 5.97
CA ARG A 95 -11.25 11.68 6.19
C ARG A 95 -9.74 11.41 6.11
N ASN A 96 -9.32 10.14 6.10
CA ASN A 96 -7.91 9.73 6.00
C ASN A 96 -7.61 9.06 4.64
N VAL A 97 -8.12 9.65 3.55
CA VAL A 97 -8.06 9.11 2.18
C VAL A 97 -6.68 8.58 1.79
N PHE A 98 -5.61 9.34 2.06
CA PHE A 98 -4.26 8.91 1.73
C PHE A 98 -3.86 7.62 2.47
N ALA A 99 -4.07 7.57 3.78
CA ALA A 99 -3.69 6.41 4.58
C ALA A 99 -4.50 5.18 4.19
N LEU A 100 -5.80 5.36 3.94
CA LEU A 100 -6.68 4.30 3.45
C LEU A 100 -6.21 3.80 2.08
N ARG A 101 -6.06 4.70 1.10
CA ARG A 101 -5.69 4.32 -0.26
C ARG A 101 -4.33 3.64 -0.31
N TYR A 102 -3.35 4.17 0.40
CA TYR A 102 -2.02 3.57 0.46
C TYR A 102 -2.05 2.18 1.10
N ALA A 103 -2.84 1.97 2.16
CA ALA A 103 -2.94 0.67 2.81
C ALA A 103 -3.66 -0.37 1.93
N VAL A 104 -4.79 0.01 1.30
CA VAL A 104 -5.55 -0.89 0.40
C VAL A 104 -4.74 -1.30 -0.82
N THR A 105 -3.91 -0.40 -1.34
CA THR A 105 -3.14 -0.63 -2.58
C THR A 105 -1.71 -1.11 -2.35
N HIS A 106 -1.26 -1.23 -1.10
CA HIS A 106 0.11 -1.63 -0.77
C HIS A 106 0.49 -2.97 -1.43
N ASP A 107 -0.31 -4.00 -1.17
CA ASP A 107 -0.03 -5.35 -1.66
C ASP A 107 -0.21 -5.46 -3.18
N ILE A 108 -1.01 -4.57 -3.77
CA ILE A 108 -1.10 -4.42 -5.23
C ILE A 108 0.22 -3.93 -5.81
N PHE A 109 0.95 -3.05 -5.12
CA PHE A 109 2.25 -2.55 -5.59
C PHE A 109 3.29 -3.66 -5.67
N HIS A 110 3.28 -4.63 -4.76
CA HIS A 110 4.18 -5.80 -4.87
C HIS A 110 4.01 -6.52 -6.20
N VAL A 111 2.77 -6.78 -6.61
CA VAL A 111 2.42 -7.45 -7.88
C VAL A 111 2.83 -6.61 -9.09
N LEU A 112 2.46 -5.34 -9.12
CA LEU A 112 2.74 -4.46 -10.26
C LEU A 112 4.23 -4.22 -10.47
N LEU A 113 4.97 -3.98 -9.39
CA LEU A 113 6.39 -3.64 -9.42
C LEU A 113 7.30 -4.89 -9.50
N GLY A 114 6.74 -6.07 -9.18
CA GLY A 114 7.47 -7.33 -9.15
C GLY A 114 8.45 -7.40 -7.98
N PHE A 115 7.96 -7.07 -6.78
CA PHE A 115 8.69 -7.20 -5.52
C PHE A 115 7.97 -8.21 -4.62
N ASP A 116 8.72 -9.10 -3.97
CA ASP A 116 8.18 -10.01 -2.97
C ASP A 116 7.94 -9.30 -1.62
N THR A 117 7.59 -10.05 -0.58
CA THR A 117 7.33 -9.55 0.79
C THR A 117 8.55 -9.67 1.71
N SER A 118 9.75 -9.95 1.16
CA SER A 118 10.99 -9.96 1.93
C SER A 118 11.45 -8.54 2.27
N TYR A 119 12.42 -8.37 3.16
CA TYR A 119 13.00 -7.04 3.42
C TYR A 119 13.54 -6.38 2.14
N ALA A 120 14.08 -7.15 1.21
CA ALA A 120 14.49 -6.64 -0.10
C ALA A 120 13.30 -6.23 -0.98
N GLY A 121 12.18 -6.95 -0.94
CA GLY A 121 10.97 -6.58 -1.68
C GLY A 121 10.29 -5.34 -1.11
N GLU A 122 10.11 -5.31 0.21
CA GLU A 122 9.53 -4.20 0.97
C GLU A 122 10.25 -2.87 0.73
N ILE A 123 11.59 -2.88 0.72
CA ILE A 123 12.34 -1.64 0.45
C ILE A 123 12.13 -1.15 -0.99
N GLY A 124 11.88 -2.05 -1.95
CA GLY A 124 11.55 -1.69 -3.33
C GLY A 124 10.21 -0.96 -3.45
N VAL A 125 9.17 -1.48 -2.79
CA VAL A 125 7.85 -0.83 -2.71
C VAL A 125 7.94 0.51 -1.97
N LEU A 126 8.66 0.55 -0.85
CA LEU A 126 8.87 1.78 -0.09
C LEU A 126 9.65 2.84 -0.88
N ALA A 127 10.65 2.42 -1.65
CA ALA A 127 11.42 3.30 -2.53
C ALA A 127 10.55 3.91 -3.63
N PHE A 128 9.73 3.07 -4.27
CA PHE A 128 8.75 3.50 -5.26
C PHE A 128 7.78 4.53 -4.68
N ALA A 129 7.19 4.23 -3.53
CA ALA A 129 6.22 5.10 -2.86
C ALA A 129 6.82 6.45 -2.42
N ALA A 130 8.07 6.44 -1.96
CA ALA A 130 8.80 7.66 -1.61
C ALA A 130 9.13 8.52 -2.84
N GLU A 131 9.49 7.87 -3.96
CA GLU A 131 9.81 8.54 -5.22
C GLU A 131 8.57 9.16 -5.86
N GLN A 132 7.41 8.48 -5.79
CA GLN A 132 6.10 9.01 -6.18
C GLN A 132 5.60 10.15 -5.26
N ASN A 133 6.41 10.54 -4.26
CA ASN A 133 6.20 11.71 -3.42
C ASN A 133 4.89 11.69 -2.62
N TYR A 134 4.40 10.50 -2.29
CA TYR A 134 3.15 10.28 -1.59
C TYR A 134 3.07 10.99 -0.23
N SER A 135 4.12 10.87 0.59
CA SER A 135 4.20 11.58 1.86
C SER A 135 5.64 11.76 2.35
N SER A 136 5.87 12.77 3.19
CA SER A 136 7.17 12.95 3.85
C SER A 136 7.49 11.82 4.83
N SER A 137 6.47 11.19 5.42
CA SER A 137 6.69 10.06 6.34
C SER A 137 7.28 8.86 5.62
N LEU A 138 6.86 8.58 4.38
CA LEU A 138 7.43 7.49 3.59
C LEU A 138 8.90 7.76 3.21
N LYS A 139 9.26 9.01 2.93
CA LYS A 139 10.67 9.40 2.69
C LYS A 139 11.55 9.22 3.93
N ILE A 140 11.02 9.56 5.11
CA ILE A 140 11.70 9.34 6.40
C ILE A 140 11.83 7.83 6.66
N SER A 141 10.75 7.07 6.47
CA SER A 141 10.75 5.61 6.60
C SER A 141 11.78 4.95 5.69
N LEU A 142 11.86 5.38 4.42
CA LEU A 142 12.87 4.88 3.48
C LEU A 142 14.29 5.17 3.97
N SER A 143 14.54 6.39 4.45
CA SER A 143 15.86 6.78 4.98
C SER A 143 16.30 5.89 6.13
N LEU A 144 15.36 5.54 7.02
CA LEU A 144 15.60 4.63 8.13
C LEU A 144 15.77 3.17 7.66
N ALA A 145 14.91 2.69 6.76
CA ALA A 145 14.94 1.33 6.22
C ALA A 145 16.26 1.02 5.50
N LYS A 146 16.84 1.98 4.78
CA LYS A 146 18.17 1.86 4.14
C LYS A 146 19.29 1.50 5.10
N VAL A 147 19.15 1.84 6.38
CA VAL A 147 20.13 1.51 7.43
C VAL A 147 19.71 0.25 8.17
N LEU A 148 18.44 0.14 8.56
CA LEU A 148 17.96 -0.96 9.39
C LEU A 148 17.86 -2.30 8.66
N TYR A 149 17.36 -2.32 7.43
CA TYR A 149 17.11 -3.59 6.72
C TYR A 149 18.39 -4.38 6.44
N PRO A 150 19.50 -3.76 5.98
CA PRO A 150 20.78 -4.45 5.87
C PRO A 150 21.30 -5.08 7.18
N VAL A 151 21.00 -4.45 8.32
CA VAL A 151 21.40 -4.95 9.64
C VAL A 151 20.54 -6.14 10.07
N VAL A 152 19.23 -6.08 9.82
CA VAL A 152 18.27 -7.12 10.19
C VAL A 152 18.33 -8.33 9.26
N ALA A 153 18.57 -8.10 7.96
CA ALA A 153 18.61 -9.13 6.92
C ALA A 153 19.93 -9.06 6.13
N PRO A 154 21.08 -9.36 6.76
CA PRO A 154 22.39 -9.22 6.13
C PRO A 154 22.59 -10.12 4.89
N SER A 155 21.87 -11.24 4.81
CA SER A 155 21.88 -12.12 3.64
C SER A 155 21.21 -11.52 2.40
N GLN A 156 20.37 -10.48 2.57
CA GLN A 156 19.63 -9.82 1.49
C GLN A 156 20.23 -8.48 1.07
N ILE A 157 21.42 -8.11 1.56
CA ILE A 157 21.99 -6.75 1.37
C ILE A 157 22.07 -6.37 -0.12
N LYS A 158 22.50 -7.31 -0.98
CA LYS A 158 22.64 -7.02 -2.41
C LYS A 158 21.28 -6.75 -3.05
N GLU A 159 20.30 -7.58 -2.72
CA GLU A 159 18.93 -7.51 -3.20
C GLU A 159 18.21 -6.26 -2.68
N ILE A 160 18.44 -5.88 -1.41
CA ILE A 160 17.92 -4.65 -0.78
C ILE A 160 18.34 -3.42 -1.61
N PHE A 161 19.63 -3.28 -1.92
CA PHE A 161 20.09 -2.12 -2.69
C PHE A 161 19.71 -2.19 -4.17
N ALA A 162 19.63 -3.38 -4.75
CA ALA A 162 19.13 -3.55 -6.12
C ALA A 162 17.66 -3.13 -6.24
N ASN A 163 16.80 -3.62 -5.33
CA ASN A 163 15.38 -3.32 -5.31
C ASN A 163 15.10 -1.87 -4.91
N LEU A 164 15.91 -1.28 -4.02
CA LEU A 164 15.89 0.15 -3.73
C LEU A 164 16.02 0.97 -5.02
N HIS A 165 17.07 0.72 -5.81
CA HIS A 165 17.29 1.45 -7.07
C HIS A 165 16.18 1.19 -8.08
N LYS A 166 15.78 -0.08 -8.27
CA LYS A 166 14.68 -0.43 -9.18
C LYS A 166 13.37 0.27 -8.79
N GLY A 167 13.04 0.32 -7.49
CA GLY A 167 11.85 1.01 -6.99
C GLY A 167 11.87 2.50 -7.30
N GLN A 168 13.04 3.16 -7.13
CA GLN A 168 13.22 4.57 -7.52
C GLN A 168 13.09 4.79 -9.03
N GLU A 169 13.66 3.91 -9.85
CA GLU A 169 13.55 4.02 -11.30
C GLU A 169 12.10 3.87 -11.78
N LEU A 170 11.38 2.88 -11.26
CA LEU A 170 9.95 2.69 -11.54
C LEU A 170 9.15 3.88 -11.05
N GLY A 171 9.44 4.39 -9.86
CA GLY A 171 8.74 5.54 -9.27
C GLY A 171 8.88 6.83 -10.08
N LYS A 172 9.98 7.01 -10.83
CA LYS A 172 10.16 8.17 -11.72
C LYS A 172 9.41 8.05 -13.04
N LYS A 173 9.19 6.83 -13.52
CA LYS A 173 8.61 6.55 -14.84
C LYS A 173 7.10 6.34 -14.80
N ALA A 174 6.61 5.78 -13.69
CA ALA A 174 5.23 5.38 -13.55
C ALA A 174 4.28 6.57 -13.48
N GLU A 175 3.05 6.34 -13.95
CA GLU A 175 1.92 7.20 -13.65
C GLU A 175 1.65 7.28 -12.14
N PHE A 176 0.80 8.22 -11.72
CA PHE A 176 0.45 8.36 -10.31
C PHE A 176 -0.46 7.21 -9.83
N LEU A 177 0.15 6.15 -9.29
CA LEU A 177 -0.53 4.88 -8.99
C LEU A 177 -1.65 5.01 -7.95
N LEU A 178 -1.49 5.83 -6.90
CA LEU A 178 -2.54 5.96 -5.88
C LEU A 178 -3.84 6.54 -6.44
N GLY A 179 -3.80 7.27 -7.56
CA GLY A 179 -4.97 7.81 -8.23
C GLY A 179 -5.71 6.79 -9.11
N PHE A 180 -5.09 5.63 -9.38
CA PHE A 180 -5.64 4.62 -10.27
C PHE A 180 -6.62 3.70 -9.53
N ARG A 181 -7.81 3.48 -10.09
CA ARG A 181 -8.84 2.57 -9.55
C ARG A 181 -8.58 1.14 -10.01
N PHE A 182 -7.59 0.48 -9.41
CA PHE A 182 -7.19 -0.90 -9.69
C PHE A 182 -8.37 -1.88 -9.74
N GLU A 183 -9.35 -1.63 -8.88
CA GLU A 183 -10.49 -2.50 -8.64
C GLU A 183 -11.43 -2.61 -9.85
N ASP A 184 -11.34 -1.68 -10.81
CA ASP A 184 -12.10 -1.73 -12.06
C ASP A 184 -11.40 -2.61 -13.15
N TYR A 185 -10.19 -3.11 -12.90
CA TYR A 185 -9.33 -3.74 -13.93
C TYR A 185 -8.92 -5.19 -13.63
N TRP A 186 -9.50 -5.83 -12.62
CA TRP A 186 -9.06 -7.17 -12.19
C TRP A 186 -9.04 -8.24 -13.29
N GLN A 187 -9.98 -8.20 -14.23
CA GLN A 187 -10.05 -9.19 -15.31
C GLN A 187 -9.04 -8.93 -16.45
N ARG A 188 -8.38 -7.77 -16.47
CA ARG A 188 -7.42 -7.42 -17.52
C ARG A 188 -6.12 -8.19 -17.36
N PRO A 189 -5.41 -8.50 -18.46
CA PRO A 189 -4.04 -9.01 -18.38
C PRO A 189 -3.15 -8.08 -17.54
N LEU A 190 -2.34 -8.64 -16.65
CA LEU A 190 -1.42 -7.84 -15.81
C LEU A 190 -0.49 -6.97 -16.65
N SER A 191 -0.04 -7.48 -17.80
CA SER A 191 0.81 -6.74 -18.75
C SER A 191 0.13 -5.48 -19.28
N GLU A 192 -1.17 -5.52 -19.57
CA GLU A 192 -1.93 -4.35 -20.02
C GLU A 192 -2.04 -3.32 -18.90
N VAL A 193 -2.37 -3.74 -17.67
CA VAL A 193 -2.44 -2.83 -16.51
C VAL A 193 -1.08 -2.17 -16.24
N LYS A 194 0.02 -2.93 -16.32
CA LYS A 194 1.37 -2.38 -16.20
C LYS A 194 1.69 -1.37 -17.30
N ALA A 195 1.28 -1.63 -18.54
CA ALA A 195 1.46 -0.68 -19.65
C ALA A 195 0.68 0.63 -19.43
N MET A 196 -0.56 0.55 -18.96
CA MET A 196 -1.37 1.74 -18.64
C MET A 196 -0.73 2.63 -17.56
N LEU A 197 0.10 2.04 -16.70
CA LEU A 197 0.75 2.72 -15.58
C LEU A 197 2.21 3.10 -15.86
N GLY A 198 2.72 2.85 -17.07
CA GLY A 198 4.11 3.15 -17.43
C GLY A 198 5.14 2.23 -16.76
N LEU A 199 4.77 0.97 -16.46
CA LEU A 199 5.59 -0.03 -15.77
C LEU A 199 6.17 -1.13 -16.70
N THR A 200 6.29 -0.84 -17.99
CA THR A 200 6.86 -1.74 -19.02
C THR A 200 8.34 -1.47 -19.27
#